data_AF-A0A7V3YLT7-F1
#
_entry.id   AF-A0A7V3YLT7-F1
#
_cell.length_a   1.000
_cell.length_b   1.000
_cell.length_c   1.000
_cell.angle_alpha   90.00
_cell.angle_beta   90.00
_cell.angle_gamma   90.00
#
_symmetry.space_group_name_H-M   'P 1'
#
loop_
_entity.id
_entity.type
_entity.pdbx_description
1 polymer ?
#
loop_
_entity_poly.entity_id
_entity_poly.type
_entity_poly.pdbx_seq_one_letter_code
_entity_poly.pdbx_strand_id
1 'polypeptide(L)'
;RLGKRILAPHFLSFPLEVEGELPPPPFLLVANHLSALDPFLIDALAPYPIVWVANRLIFEHPFLGPLIRAVSAIPKRKALPDCRAVRSIFRVLERGGVVGLFPEGGIPWNGVNRGVTPATEKLLARLQVPVVFAHIQGAWMRKPLWADHSRRGPVFIRFTLTTCGSLLSFWHSEWEWQKRHRIPFQGERRAEGVERVVFFCPACGRFRSIIGRGNEVLCLSCHRKWTIDAYGFIDGLTQEEFTANQESLLGAFCEHTPEIVFPKVLITERTHPGGALRSFSFGPVVVNREGLLVRGKFFPFSEIRGENTFLKKVFEYTSGRHLIRLHLEKDACLLLSLVRLRKGNVVQCPSSPVSVNLL
;
A
#
# COMPACT_ATOMS: atom_id res chain seq x y z
N ARG A 1 9.28 23.42 -10.60
CA ARG A 1 10.65 23.83 -10.20
C ARG A 1 10.76 24.20 -8.71
N LEU A 2 9.80 24.91 -8.11
CA LEU A 2 9.84 25.29 -6.68
C LEU A 2 9.75 24.09 -5.73
N GLY A 3 8.87 23.10 -6.02
CA GLY A 3 8.75 21.87 -5.23
C GLY A 3 10.04 21.05 -5.15
N LYS A 4 10.82 20.99 -6.25
CA LYS A 4 12.14 20.31 -6.27
C LYS A 4 13.14 20.97 -5.32
N ARG A 5 13.25 22.31 -5.31
CA ARG A 5 14.23 23.01 -4.45
C ARG A 5 13.86 22.99 -2.96
N ILE A 6 12.57 22.92 -2.64
CA ILE A 6 12.08 22.92 -1.24
C ILE A 6 12.05 21.50 -0.66
N LEU A 7 11.68 20.49 -1.46
CA LEU A 7 11.49 19.12 -0.97
C LEU A 7 12.71 18.21 -1.15
N ALA A 8 13.58 18.46 -2.14
CA ALA A 8 14.76 17.63 -2.37
C ALA A 8 15.70 17.54 -1.15
N PRO A 9 15.99 18.61 -0.38
CA PRO A 9 16.86 18.50 0.79
C PRO A 9 16.28 17.60 1.89
N HIS A 10 14.95 17.51 2.00
CA HIS A 10 14.29 16.68 3.01
C HIS A 10 14.17 15.21 2.57
N PHE A 11 13.99 14.96 1.27
CA PHE A 11 13.91 13.61 0.70
C PHE A 11 15.27 12.98 0.39
N LEU A 12 16.34 13.76 0.23
CA LEU A 12 17.73 13.30 0.07
C LEU A 12 18.48 13.19 1.41
N SER A 13 17.77 13.16 2.53
CA SER A 13 18.35 13.00 3.88
C SER A 13 18.85 11.57 4.19
N PHE A 14 18.80 10.69 3.20
CA PHE A 14 19.26 9.31 3.28
C PHE A 14 19.94 8.91 1.95
N PRO A 15 20.84 7.92 1.96
CA PRO A 15 21.56 7.53 0.75
C PRO A 15 20.58 7.04 -0.32
N LEU A 16 20.68 7.63 -1.51
CA LEU A 16 19.90 7.26 -2.68
C LEU A 16 20.88 6.81 -3.76
N GLU A 17 20.84 5.53 -4.10
CA GLU A 17 21.65 4.95 -5.16
C GLU A 17 20.82 4.79 -6.42
N VAL A 18 21.33 5.30 -7.53
CA VAL A 18 20.60 5.37 -8.79
C VAL A 18 21.42 4.72 -9.89
N GLU A 19 20.80 3.79 -10.60
CA GLU A 19 21.37 3.13 -11.77
C GLU A 19 20.50 3.39 -13.00
N GLY A 20 21.14 3.63 -14.14
CA GLY A 20 20.45 3.94 -15.40
C GLY A 20 19.96 5.38 -15.50
N GLU A 21 19.49 5.74 -16.68
CA GLU A 21 19.06 7.10 -17.00
C GLU A 21 17.63 7.12 -17.50
N LEU A 22 16.93 8.22 -17.19
CA LEU A 22 15.60 8.46 -17.71
C LEU A 22 15.68 9.05 -19.14
N PRO A 23 14.98 8.48 -20.13
CA PRO A 23 15.02 8.96 -21.51
C PRO A 23 14.33 10.32 -21.67
N PRO A 24 14.49 11.01 -22.81
CA PRO A 24 13.68 12.17 -23.12
C PRO A 24 12.19 11.80 -23.26
N PRO A 25 11.25 12.71 -22.91
CA PRO A 25 9.81 12.51 -23.15
C PRO A 25 9.46 12.39 -24.65
N PRO A 26 8.33 11.73 -25.01
CA PRO A 26 7.34 11.09 -24.14
C PRO A 26 7.66 9.63 -23.81
N PHE A 27 7.32 9.21 -22.61
CA PHE A 27 7.31 7.81 -22.21
C PHE A 27 6.36 7.59 -21.04
N LEU A 28 5.98 6.33 -20.83
CA LEU A 28 5.30 5.90 -19.62
C LEU A 28 6.34 5.41 -18.61
N LEU A 29 6.37 6.02 -17.42
CA LEU A 29 7.10 5.50 -16.29
C LEU A 29 6.21 4.55 -15.48
N VAL A 30 6.69 3.32 -15.28
CA VAL A 30 6.08 2.33 -14.40
C VAL A 30 7.06 2.08 -13.26
N ALA A 31 6.59 2.02 -12.02
CA ALA A 31 7.43 1.73 -10.86
C ALA A 31 6.73 0.74 -9.93
N ASN A 32 7.45 -0.17 -9.28
CA ASN A 32 6.91 -0.88 -8.13
C ASN A 32 6.67 0.11 -6.98
N HIS A 33 5.68 -0.14 -6.12
CA HIS A 33 5.26 0.82 -5.09
C HIS A 33 5.51 0.31 -3.68
N LEU A 34 6.54 0.83 -3.03
CA LEU A 34 7.03 0.37 -1.73
C LEU A 34 6.86 1.41 -0.62
N SER A 35 6.76 2.68 -0.96
CA SER A 35 6.61 3.78 0.00
C SER A 35 5.76 4.92 -0.55
N ALA A 36 5.14 5.68 0.34
CA ALA A 36 4.42 6.90 -0.03
C ALA A 36 5.37 7.97 -0.62
N LEU A 37 6.68 7.80 -0.44
CA LEU A 37 7.72 8.70 -0.92
C LEU A 37 8.21 8.39 -2.35
N ASP A 38 7.92 7.20 -2.88
CA ASP A 38 8.39 6.76 -4.20
C ASP A 38 8.18 7.79 -5.33
N PRO A 39 6.97 8.38 -5.52
CA PRO A 39 6.79 9.35 -6.62
C PRO A 39 7.65 10.59 -6.42
N PHE A 40 7.87 11.02 -5.18
CA PHE A 40 8.70 12.20 -4.87
C PHE A 40 10.19 11.93 -5.07
N LEU A 41 10.65 10.70 -4.79
CA LEU A 41 12.04 10.29 -5.04
C LEU A 41 12.34 10.29 -6.53
N ILE A 42 11.47 9.69 -7.33
CA ILE A 42 11.60 9.67 -8.78
C ILE A 42 11.49 11.10 -9.35
N ASP A 43 10.53 11.90 -8.88
CA ASP A 43 10.39 13.30 -9.31
C ASP A 43 11.66 14.11 -9.06
N ALA A 44 12.39 13.84 -7.97
CA ALA A 44 13.65 14.50 -7.66
C ALA A 44 14.78 14.15 -8.66
N LEU A 45 14.75 12.93 -9.22
CA LEU A 45 15.74 12.44 -10.20
C LEU A 45 15.42 12.83 -11.64
N ALA A 46 14.14 13.00 -11.99
CA ALA A 46 13.74 13.34 -13.34
C ALA A 46 14.11 14.79 -13.72
N PRO A 47 14.58 15.10 -14.93
CA PRO A 47 14.84 16.50 -15.34
C PRO A 47 13.55 17.26 -15.71
N TYR A 48 12.48 16.56 -16.07
CA TYR A 48 11.16 17.11 -16.46
C TYR A 48 10.07 16.77 -15.42
N PRO A 49 8.87 17.38 -15.51
CA PRO A 49 7.74 16.98 -14.66
C PRO A 49 7.16 15.63 -15.07
N ILE A 50 6.80 14.81 -14.07
CA ILE A 50 6.08 13.55 -14.27
C ILE A 50 4.63 13.75 -13.80
N VAL A 51 3.67 13.41 -14.67
CA VAL A 51 2.26 13.44 -14.31
C VAL A 51 1.86 12.10 -13.70
N TRP A 52 1.75 12.05 -12.37
CA TRP A 52 1.44 10.82 -11.65
C TRP A 52 -0.03 10.45 -11.72
N VAL A 53 -0.30 9.16 -11.96
CA VAL A 53 -1.61 8.56 -11.75
C VAL A 53 -1.77 8.27 -10.27
N ALA A 54 -2.57 9.07 -9.58
CA ALA A 54 -2.74 9.01 -8.14
C ALA A 54 -4.15 8.55 -7.77
N ASN A 55 -4.27 7.91 -6.60
CA ASN A 55 -5.58 7.56 -6.08
C ASN A 55 -6.43 8.83 -5.89
N ARG A 56 -7.64 8.85 -6.46
CA ARG A 56 -8.58 9.98 -6.36
C ARG A 56 -8.79 10.45 -4.92
N LEU A 57 -8.68 9.56 -3.93
CA LEU A 57 -8.85 9.90 -2.52
C LEU A 57 -7.81 10.88 -1.99
N ILE A 58 -6.59 10.84 -2.52
CA ILE A 58 -5.53 11.76 -2.11
C ILE A 58 -5.95 13.21 -2.39
N PHE A 59 -6.72 13.42 -3.47
CA PHE A 59 -7.23 14.73 -3.86
C PHE A 59 -8.25 15.28 -2.86
N GLU A 60 -8.93 14.43 -2.10
CA GLU A 60 -9.95 14.84 -1.13
C GLU A 60 -9.35 15.13 0.26
N HIS A 61 -8.07 14.83 0.46
CA HIS A 61 -7.37 15.13 1.70
C HIS A 61 -7.15 16.66 1.81
N PRO A 62 -7.43 17.30 2.95
CA PRO A 62 -7.37 18.76 3.08
C PRO A 62 -5.96 19.32 2.79
N PHE A 63 -4.93 18.61 3.24
CA PHE A 63 -3.53 19.04 3.04
C PHE A 63 -2.90 18.50 1.74
N LEU A 64 -2.99 17.19 1.46
CA LEU A 64 -2.38 16.58 0.27
C LEU A 64 -3.15 16.90 -1.02
N GLY A 65 -4.45 17.16 -0.93
CA GLY A 65 -5.29 17.38 -2.11
C GLY A 65 -4.89 18.59 -2.93
N PRO A 66 -4.72 19.79 -2.33
CA PRO A 66 -4.20 20.96 -3.02
C PRO A 66 -2.81 20.72 -3.64
N LEU A 67 -1.90 20.04 -2.91
CA LEU A 67 -0.55 19.73 -3.38
C LEU A 67 -0.57 18.83 -4.63
N ILE A 68 -1.34 17.75 -4.58
CA ILE A 68 -1.44 16.78 -5.68
C ILE A 68 -2.16 17.39 -6.90
N ARG A 69 -3.12 18.31 -6.69
CA ARG A 69 -3.70 19.12 -7.78
C ARG A 69 -2.67 20.05 -8.42
N ALA A 70 -1.82 20.69 -7.62
CA ALA A 70 -0.81 21.62 -8.10
C ALA A 70 0.25 20.95 -9.00
N VAL A 71 0.52 19.65 -8.80
CA VAL A 71 1.40 18.87 -9.68
C VAL A 71 0.67 18.19 -10.84
N SER A 72 -0.59 18.57 -11.11
CA SER A 72 -1.41 18.08 -12.23
C SER A 72 -1.59 16.56 -12.28
N ALA A 73 -1.54 15.87 -11.14
CA ALA A 73 -1.72 14.42 -11.08
C ALA A 73 -3.09 13.99 -11.63
N ILE A 74 -3.12 12.82 -12.28
CA ILE A 74 -4.34 12.22 -12.85
C ILE A 74 -5.06 11.43 -11.75
N PRO A 75 -6.29 11.80 -11.36
CA PRO A 75 -7.05 11.03 -10.38
C PRO A 75 -7.56 9.73 -11.02
N LYS A 76 -7.26 8.58 -10.38
CA LYS A 76 -7.76 7.26 -10.74
C LYS A 76 -8.48 6.62 -9.56
N ARG A 77 -9.62 5.98 -9.82
CA ARG A 77 -10.27 5.10 -8.83
C ARG A 77 -9.58 3.75 -8.77
N LYS A 78 -9.27 3.29 -7.56
CA LYS A 78 -8.72 1.94 -7.36
C LYS A 78 -9.80 0.90 -7.61
N ALA A 79 -9.41 -0.24 -8.18
CA ALA A 79 -10.26 -1.40 -8.42
C ALA A 79 -11.54 -1.14 -9.26
N LEU A 80 -11.66 0.00 -9.93
CA LEU A 80 -12.78 0.34 -10.80
C LEU A 80 -12.26 0.79 -12.17
N PRO A 81 -12.91 0.38 -13.28
CA PRO A 81 -12.63 0.95 -14.60
C PRO A 81 -12.81 2.47 -14.60
N ASP A 82 -11.82 3.20 -15.12
CA ASP A 82 -11.85 4.65 -15.18
C ASP A 82 -11.37 5.16 -16.55
N CYS A 83 -12.30 5.19 -17.51
CA CYS A 83 -12.02 5.66 -18.87
C CYS A 83 -11.61 7.15 -18.91
N ARG A 84 -11.90 7.95 -17.87
CA ARG A 84 -11.45 9.35 -17.81
C ARG A 84 -9.97 9.41 -17.46
N ALA A 85 -9.53 8.60 -16.49
CA ALA A 85 -8.11 8.48 -16.16
C ALA A 85 -7.30 8.00 -17.37
N VAL A 86 -7.75 6.94 -18.06
CA VAL A 86 -7.09 6.41 -19.27
C VAL A 86 -6.96 7.48 -20.37
N ARG A 87 -8.05 8.19 -20.71
CA ARG A 87 -7.99 9.28 -21.70
C ARG A 87 -7.04 10.41 -21.29
N SER A 88 -6.94 10.69 -19.99
CA SER A 88 -6.01 11.71 -19.48
C SER A 88 -4.56 11.27 -19.63
N ILE A 89 -4.27 9.98 -19.43
CA ILE A 89 -2.94 9.40 -19.65
C ILE A 89 -2.53 9.57 -21.12
N PHE A 90 -3.36 9.11 -22.06
CA PHE A 90 -3.08 9.26 -23.50
C PHE A 90 -2.85 10.72 -23.90
N ARG A 91 -3.71 11.64 -23.43
CA ARG A 91 -3.57 13.08 -23.73
C ARG A 91 -2.24 13.67 -23.26
N VAL A 92 -1.71 13.24 -22.11
CA VAL A 92 -0.41 13.73 -21.63
C VAL A 92 0.71 13.20 -22.52
N LEU A 93 0.67 11.92 -22.88
CA LEU A 93 1.67 11.27 -23.72
C LEU A 93 1.68 11.83 -25.16
N GLU A 94 0.50 12.02 -25.76
CA GLU A 94 0.32 12.63 -27.09
C GLU A 94 0.85 14.07 -27.16
N ARG A 95 0.89 14.78 -26.02
CA ARG A 95 1.45 16.14 -25.91
C ARG A 95 2.96 16.15 -25.64
N GLY A 96 3.64 15.00 -25.75
CA GLY A 96 5.07 14.90 -25.47
C GLY A 96 5.42 14.87 -23.98
N GLY A 97 4.45 14.61 -23.10
CA GLY A 97 4.66 14.56 -21.64
C GLY A 97 5.06 13.18 -21.12
N VAL A 98 5.29 13.10 -19.80
CA VAL A 98 5.60 11.85 -19.09
C VAL A 98 4.49 11.55 -18.10
N VAL A 99 4.04 10.29 -18.09
CA VAL A 99 3.07 9.79 -17.11
C VAL A 99 3.74 8.77 -16.21
N GLY A 100 3.59 8.93 -14.90
CA GLY A 100 4.05 7.95 -13.90
C GLY A 100 2.89 7.13 -13.36
N LEU A 101 3.02 5.81 -13.27
CA LEU A 101 2.03 4.96 -12.62
C LEU A 101 2.67 3.83 -11.81
N PHE A 102 1.97 3.44 -10.76
CA PHE A 102 2.28 2.25 -9.97
C PHE A 102 1.30 1.13 -10.34
N PRO A 103 1.75 0.01 -10.92
CA PRO A 103 0.88 -0.97 -11.56
C PRO A 103 0.04 -1.76 -10.54
N GLU A 104 0.54 -1.86 -9.30
CA GLU A 104 -0.05 -2.58 -8.16
C GLU A 104 -1.27 -1.88 -7.56
N GLY A 105 -1.40 -0.57 -7.77
CA GLY A 105 -2.49 0.24 -7.23
C GLY A 105 -2.42 0.50 -5.71
N GLY A 106 -1.35 0.15 -5.01
CA GLY A 106 -1.14 0.50 -3.61
C GLY A 106 0.15 -0.07 -3.03
N ILE A 107 0.60 0.48 -1.90
CA ILE A 107 1.77 0.00 -1.17
C ILE A 107 1.43 -1.32 -0.47
N PRO A 108 2.30 -2.35 -0.53
CA PRO A 108 2.06 -3.61 0.14
C PRO A 108 2.25 -3.52 1.66
N TRP A 109 1.45 -4.28 2.39
CA TRP A 109 1.54 -4.39 3.85
C TRP A 109 2.69 -5.28 4.31
N ASN A 110 3.17 -6.16 3.43
CA ASN A 110 4.19 -7.18 3.70
C ASN A 110 5.50 -6.94 2.95
N GLY A 111 5.66 -5.86 2.18
CA GLY A 111 6.90 -5.61 1.43
C GLY A 111 7.06 -6.46 0.17
N VAL A 112 6.02 -7.22 -0.22
CA VAL A 112 5.96 -7.93 -1.50
C VAL A 112 4.92 -7.29 -2.37
N ASN A 113 5.36 -6.93 -3.56
CA ASN A 113 4.57 -6.16 -4.49
C ASN A 113 3.47 -7.03 -5.13
N ARG A 114 2.35 -6.43 -5.55
CA ARG A 114 1.18 -7.18 -6.04
C ARG A 114 1.19 -7.46 -7.56
N GLY A 115 2.31 -7.22 -8.22
CA GLY A 115 2.41 -7.32 -9.68
C GLY A 115 1.54 -6.30 -10.43
N VAL A 116 1.24 -6.61 -11.69
CA VAL A 116 0.50 -5.71 -12.59
C VAL A 116 -0.99 -6.06 -12.58
N THR A 117 -1.87 -5.07 -12.36
CA THR A 117 -3.32 -5.31 -12.47
C THR A 117 -3.74 -5.50 -13.94
N PRO A 118 -4.77 -6.33 -14.24
CA PRO A 118 -5.23 -6.55 -15.62
C PRO A 118 -5.63 -5.25 -16.36
N ALA A 119 -6.10 -4.25 -15.62
CA ALA A 119 -6.40 -2.94 -16.19
C ALA A 119 -5.12 -2.19 -16.63
N THR A 120 -4.04 -2.30 -15.87
CA THR A 120 -2.74 -1.73 -16.24
C THR A 120 -2.10 -2.52 -17.38
N GLU A 121 -2.23 -3.84 -17.42
CA GLU A 121 -1.75 -4.66 -18.56
C GLU A 121 -2.42 -4.25 -19.87
N LYS A 122 -3.75 -4.10 -19.86
CA LYS A 122 -4.52 -3.62 -21.03
C LYS A 122 -4.13 -2.20 -21.46
N LEU A 123 -3.74 -1.35 -20.50
CA LEU A 123 -3.22 -0.01 -20.81
C LEU A 123 -1.86 -0.14 -21.50
N LEU A 124 -0.93 -0.88 -20.90
CA LEU A 124 0.42 -1.10 -21.44
C LEU A 124 0.36 -1.62 -22.88
N ALA A 125 -0.42 -2.67 -23.14
CA ALA A 125 -0.55 -3.28 -24.47
C ALA A 125 -1.08 -2.34 -25.57
N ARG A 126 -1.68 -1.20 -25.21
CA ARG A 126 -2.21 -0.20 -26.16
C ARG A 126 -1.31 1.02 -26.32
N LEU A 127 -0.23 1.12 -25.55
CA LEU A 127 0.67 2.27 -25.61
C LEU A 127 1.66 2.15 -26.77
N GLN A 128 1.85 3.27 -27.46
CA GLN A 128 2.80 3.42 -28.57
C GLN A 128 4.04 4.25 -28.16
N VAL A 129 4.18 4.55 -26.88
CA VAL A 129 5.36 5.24 -26.32
C VAL A 129 6.27 4.24 -25.61
N PRO A 130 7.57 4.54 -25.48
CA PRO A 130 8.47 3.74 -24.65
C PRO A 130 7.95 3.59 -23.22
N VAL A 131 8.24 2.45 -22.60
CA VAL A 131 7.96 2.20 -21.19
C VAL A 131 9.28 2.14 -20.44
N VAL A 132 9.39 2.91 -19.37
CA VAL A 132 10.55 2.88 -18.47
C VAL A 132 10.10 2.26 -17.17
N PHE A 133 10.80 1.22 -16.72
CA PHE A 133 10.58 0.65 -15.41
C PHE A 133 11.56 1.26 -14.40
N ALA A 134 11.04 1.83 -13.32
CA ALA A 134 11.81 2.21 -12.14
C ALA A 134 11.67 1.12 -11.08
N HIS A 135 12.70 0.29 -10.96
CA HIS A 135 12.76 -0.74 -9.93
C HIS A 135 13.31 -0.15 -8.63
N ILE A 136 12.46 -0.04 -7.62
CA ILE A 136 12.76 0.53 -6.30
C ILE A 136 13.04 -0.62 -5.33
N GLN A 137 14.11 -0.50 -4.53
CA GLN A 137 14.46 -1.45 -3.48
C GLN A 137 14.84 -0.73 -2.17
N GLY A 138 14.53 -1.34 -1.03
CA GLY A 138 14.85 -0.81 0.31
C GLY A 138 13.92 0.28 0.82
N ALA A 139 13.07 0.86 -0.05
CA ALA A 139 12.12 1.91 0.32
C ALA A 139 11.08 1.43 1.35
N TRP A 140 10.63 0.16 1.23
CA TRP A 140 9.71 -0.42 2.20
C TRP A 140 10.45 -0.78 3.48
N MET A 141 11.67 -1.34 3.40
CA MET A 141 12.49 -1.63 4.59
C MET A 141 12.75 -0.37 5.44
N ARG A 142 12.85 0.80 4.80
CA ARG A 142 12.97 2.10 5.48
C ARG A 142 11.70 2.48 6.25
N LYS A 143 10.51 2.25 5.69
CA LYS A 143 9.25 2.56 6.36
C LYS A 143 8.16 1.58 5.94
N PRO A 144 8.09 0.40 6.57
CA PRO A 144 7.02 -0.54 6.34
C PRO A 144 5.66 0.15 6.53
N LEU A 145 4.66 -0.23 5.73
CA LEU A 145 3.35 0.44 5.78
C LEU A 145 2.73 0.42 7.19
N TRP A 146 2.97 -0.64 7.95
CA TRP A 146 2.49 -0.78 9.33
C TRP A 146 3.29 0.01 10.37
N ALA A 147 4.54 0.37 10.08
CA ALA A 147 5.48 0.92 11.07
C ALA A 147 5.12 2.37 11.46
N ASP A 148 5.30 2.68 12.75
CA ASP A 148 5.13 4.04 13.28
C ASP A 148 6.29 4.96 12.97
N HIS A 149 7.49 4.42 12.95
CA HIS A 149 8.72 5.18 12.74
C HIS A 149 9.44 4.76 11.47
N SER A 150 10.05 5.75 10.82
CA SER A 150 11.01 5.50 9.74
C SER A 150 12.33 5.01 10.32
N ARG A 151 12.98 4.12 9.58
CA ARG A 151 14.34 3.64 9.79
C ARG A 151 15.30 4.46 8.91
N ARG A 152 16.59 4.43 9.22
CA ARG A 152 17.64 5.03 8.39
C ARG A 152 18.32 3.94 7.58
N GLY A 153 18.35 4.09 6.27
CA GLY A 153 18.99 3.14 5.36
C GLY A 153 18.88 3.65 3.92
N PRO A 154 19.64 3.05 3.00
CA PRO A 154 19.66 3.44 1.60
C PRO A 154 18.36 3.06 0.88
N VAL A 155 18.06 3.76 -0.21
CA VAL A 155 17.07 3.37 -1.20
C VAL A 155 17.78 3.26 -2.54
N PHE A 156 17.46 2.20 -3.30
CA PHE A 156 18.03 1.94 -4.62
C PHE A 156 16.94 2.12 -5.67
N ILE A 157 17.26 2.81 -6.76
CA ILE A 157 16.35 2.99 -7.90
C ILE A 157 17.12 2.67 -9.18
N ARG A 158 16.65 1.66 -9.92
CA ARG A 158 17.18 1.33 -11.25
C ARG A 158 16.17 1.68 -12.33
N PHE A 159 16.57 2.48 -13.31
CA PHE A 159 15.78 2.77 -14.50
C PHE A 159 16.17 1.83 -15.64
N THR A 160 15.19 1.08 -16.14
CA THR A 160 15.36 0.16 -17.28
C THR A 160 14.35 0.51 -18.36
N LEU A 161 14.84 0.77 -19.57
CA LEU A 161 13.97 0.87 -20.74
C LEU A 161 13.44 -0.53 -21.07
N THR A 162 12.12 -0.69 -21.09
CA THR A 162 11.48 -1.96 -21.44
C THR A 162 10.60 -1.79 -22.66
N THR A 163 10.64 -2.78 -23.54
CA THR A 163 9.59 -2.96 -24.53
C THR A 163 8.35 -3.52 -23.84
N CYS A 164 7.20 -3.13 -24.35
CA CYS A 164 5.91 -3.47 -23.76
C CYS A 164 5.66 -4.98 -23.91
N GLY A 165 5.91 -5.79 -22.88
CA GLY A 165 5.71 -7.24 -22.99
C GLY A 165 6.11 -8.12 -21.80
N SER A 166 7.18 -7.82 -21.06
CA SER A 166 7.62 -8.71 -19.97
C SER A 166 6.98 -8.34 -18.62
N LEU A 167 5.76 -8.83 -18.37
CA LEU A 167 5.04 -8.61 -17.11
C LEU A 167 5.77 -9.19 -15.88
N LEU A 168 6.62 -10.20 -16.08
CA LEU A 168 7.45 -10.83 -15.05
C LEU A 168 8.50 -9.88 -14.45
N SER A 169 8.91 -8.85 -15.18
CA SER A 169 9.91 -7.87 -14.69
C SER A 169 9.40 -6.99 -13.55
N PHE A 170 8.08 -6.95 -13.32
CA PHE A 170 7.48 -6.05 -12.33
C PHE A 170 7.31 -6.68 -10.94
N TRP A 171 7.54 -7.99 -10.77
CA TRP A 171 7.44 -8.62 -9.45
C TRP A 171 8.67 -8.27 -8.59
N HIS A 172 8.44 -7.93 -7.32
CA HIS A 172 9.49 -7.61 -6.37
C HIS A 172 9.13 -8.04 -4.95
N SER A 173 10.07 -8.69 -4.26
CA SER A 173 10.01 -8.96 -2.83
C SER A 173 11.19 -8.28 -2.13
N GLU A 174 10.88 -7.40 -1.19
CA GLU A 174 11.90 -6.79 -0.32
C GLU A 174 12.60 -7.84 0.53
N TRP A 175 11.94 -8.97 0.84
CA TRP A 175 12.52 -10.05 1.62
C TRP A 175 13.53 -10.87 0.83
N GLU A 176 13.23 -11.21 -0.43
CA GLU A 176 14.19 -11.90 -1.31
C GLU A 176 15.41 -11.01 -1.58
N TRP A 177 15.16 -9.72 -1.80
CA TRP A 177 16.23 -8.73 -1.90
C TRP A 177 17.06 -8.69 -0.61
N GLN A 178 16.43 -8.63 0.56
CA GLN A 178 17.13 -8.52 1.83
C GLN A 178 17.88 -9.78 2.25
N LYS A 179 17.36 -10.97 1.91
CA LYS A 179 18.06 -12.26 2.10
C LYS A 179 19.39 -12.29 1.35
N ARG A 180 19.46 -11.67 0.15
CA ARG A 180 20.66 -11.61 -0.68
C ARG A 180 21.64 -10.50 -0.28
N HIS A 181 21.14 -9.30 0.01
CA HIS A 181 21.99 -8.12 0.15
C HIS A 181 22.33 -7.76 1.61
N ARG A 182 21.49 -8.17 2.58
CA ARG A 182 21.70 -7.93 4.01
C ARG A 182 22.07 -6.47 4.31
N ILE A 183 21.25 -5.52 3.84
CA ILE A 183 21.44 -4.09 4.04
C ILE A 183 20.83 -3.66 5.39
N PRO A 184 21.58 -3.02 6.30
CA PRO A 184 21.06 -2.62 7.60
C PRO A 184 20.19 -1.35 7.50
N PHE A 185 19.03 -1.39 8.17
CA PHE A 185 18.12 -0.28 8.39
C PHE A 185 18.08 0.08 9.88
N GLN A 186 18.79 1.15 10.22
CA GLN A 186 19.04 1.59 11.59
C GLN A 186 17.80 2.23 12.23
N GLY A 187 17.55 1.92 13.49
CA GLY A 187 16.46 2.49 14.28
C GLY A 187 16.25 1.72 15.59
N GLU A 188 15.77 2.42 16.61
CA GLU A 188 15.52 1.85 17.96
C GLU A 188 14.05 1.50 18.18
N ARG A 189 13.18 1.80 17.21
CA ARG A 189 11.72 1.64 17.27
C ARG A 189 11.20 0.85 16.07
N ARG A 190 11.91 -0.22 15.68
CA ARG A 190 11.61 -1.01 14.48
C ARG A 190 10.33 -1.83 14.57
N ALA A 191 9.91 -2.23 15.78
CA ALA A 191 8.74 -3.05 16.02
C ALA A 191 7.45 -2.24 16.25
N GLU A 192 7.55 -0.95 16.56
CA GLU A 192 6.39 -0.13 16.88
C GLU A 192 5.42 -0.03 15.70
N GLY A 193 4.20 -0.53 15.91
CA GLY A 193 3.15 -0.61 14.90
C GLY A 193 2.95 -1.97 14.25
N VAL A 194 3.75 -2.98 14.60
CA VAL A 194 3.66 -4.35 14.06
C VAL A 194 2.28 -5.00 14.33
N GLU A 195 1.60 -4.60 15.40
CA GLU A 195 0.25 -5.07 15.73
C GLU A 195 -0.81 -4.72 14.67
N ARG A 196 -0.49 -3.79 13.73
CA ARG A 196 -1.37 -3.49 12.59
C ARG A 196 -1.40 -4.60 11.54
N VAL A 197 -0.43 -5.53 11.55
CA VAL A 197 -0.34 -6.65 10.61
C VAL A 197 -0.28 -8.02 11.29
N VAL A 198 -0.08 -8.05 12.60
CA VAL A 198 -0.11 -9.28 13.41
C VAL A 198 -1.34 -9.23 14.32
N PHE A 199 -2.45 -9.77 13.83
CA PHE A 199 -3.75 -9.76 14.52
C PHE A 199 -3.82 -10.81 15.63
N PHE A 200 -3.16 -11.95 15.43
CA PHE A 200 -3.11 -13.07 16.36
C PHE A 200 -1.66 -13.38 16.69
N CYS A 201 -1.38 -13.74 17.94
CA CYS A 201 -0.05 -14.20 18.32
C CYS A 201 0.33 -15.46 17.52
N PRO A 202 1.47 -15.48 16.79
CA PRO A 202 1.87 -16.67 16.02
C PRO A 202 2.11 -17.92 16.88
N ALA A 203 2.46 -17.75 18.16
CA ALA A 203 2.72 -18.87 19.08
C ALA A 203 1.49 -19.44 19.80
N CYS A 204 0.58 -18.61 20.32
CA CYS A 204 -0.57 -19.07 21.11
C CYS A 204 -1.93 -18.79 20.46
N GLY A 205 -1.98 -18.12 19.30
CA GLY A 205 -3.22 -17.79 18.59
C GLY A 205 -4.07 -16.70 19.26
N ARG A 206 -3.63 -16.07 20.35
CA ARG A 206 -4.44 -15.05 21.04
C ARG A 206 -4.65 -13.80 20.17
N PHE A 207 -5.90 -13.48 19.88
CA PHE A 207 -6.31 -12.27 19.15
C PHE A 207 -5.94 -10.98 19.91
N ARG A 208 -5.40 -10.00 19.17
CA ARG A 208 -5.00 -8.66 19.63
C ARG A 208 -4.12 -8.66 20.89
N SER A 209 -3.24 -9.65 20.99
CA SER A 209 -2.30 -9.78 22.10
C SER A 209 -0.91 -9.25 21.77
N ILE A 210 -0.63 -8.95 20.52
CA ILE A 210 0.70 -8.51 20.07
C ILE A 210 0.85 -7.00 20.26
N ILE A 211 1.99 -6.59 20.81
CA ILE A 211 2.44 -5.21 20.87
C ILE A 211 3.87 -5.11 20.34
N GLY A 212 4.17 -4.03 19.62
CA GLY A 212 5.53 -3.64 19.28
C GLY A 212 6.03 -2.54 20.20
N ARG A 213 7.22 -2.71 20.80
CA ARG A 213 7.87 -1.67 21.61
C ARG A 213 9.36 -1.65 21.32
N GLY A 214 9.89 -0.49 20.96
CA GLY A 214 11.28 -0.41 20.53
C GLY A 214 11.55 -1.35 19.35
N ASN A 215 12.48 -2.29 19.52
CA ASN A 215 12.79 -3.31 18.53
C ASN A 215 12.15 -4.68 18.82
N GLU A 216 11.27 -4.77 19.80
CA GLU A 216 10.72 -6.03 20.29
C GLU A 216 9.23 -6.16 19.97
N VAL A 217 8.83 -7.36 19.57
CA VAL A 217 7.44 -7.81 19.43
C VAL A 217 7.12 -8.69 20.61
N LEU A 218 6.06 -8.38 21.35
CA LEU A 218 5.70 -9.08 22.59
C LEU A 218 4.26 -9.53 22.51
N CYS A 219 3.98 -10.76 22.97
CA CYS A 219 2.61 -11.20 23.23
C CYS A 219 2.25 -10.95 24.69
N LEU A 220 1.18 -10.19 24.94
CA LEU A 220 0.66 -9.92 26.28
C LEU A 220 -0.03 -11.12 26.94
N SER A 221 -0.27 -12.21 26.20
CA SER A 221 -0.96 -13.40 26.71
C SER A 221 -0.04 -14.57 27.03
N CYS A 222 0.90 -14.91 26.13
CA CYS A 222 1.86 -16.00 26.38
C CYS A 222 3.26 -15.50 26.73
N HIS A 223 3.46 -14.18 26.79
CA HIS A 223 4.73 -13.52 27.12
C HIS A 223 5.91 -13.83 26.17
N ARG A 224 5.65 -14.51 25.05
CA ARG A 224 6.66 -14.72 24.03
C ARG A 224 7.11 -13.39 23.45
N LYS A 225 8.41 -13.32 23.19
CA LYS A 225 9.13 -12.16 22.69
C LYS A 225 9.85 -12.53 21.41
N TRP A 226 9.83 -11.61 20.46
CA TRP A 226 10.63 -11.65 19.24
C TRP A 226 11.32 -10.32 19.01
N THR A 227 12.40 -10.30 18.24
CA THR A 227 13.17 -9.09 17.97
C THR A 227 13.21 -8.80 16.48
N ILE A 228 12.96 -7.54 16.11
CA ILE A 228 13.22 -7.05 14.76
C ILE A 228 14.67 -6.60 14.65
N ASP A 229 15.45 -7.36 13.90
CA ASP A 229 16.88 -7.12 13.70
C ASP A 229 17.15 -5.89 12.82
N ALA A 230 18.44 -5.57 12.61
CA ALA A 230 18.84 -4.43 11.78
C ALA A 230 18.47 -4.60 10.30
N TYR A 231 18.19 -5.82 9.83
CA TYR A 231 17.83 -6.11 8.45
C TYR A 231 16.31 -6.17 8.27
N GLY A 232 15.55 -6.09 9.36
CA GLY A 232 14.08 -6.09 9.36
C GLY A 232 13.46 -7.47 9.57
N PHE A 233 14.25 -8.52 9.78
CA PHE A 233 13.74 -9.86 10.09
C PHE A 233 13.28 -9.96 11.54
N ILE A 234 12.25 -10.77 11.79
CA ILE A 234 11.66 -11.03 13.11
C ILE A 234 12.22 -12.37 13.60
N ASP A 235 13.24 -12.35 14.46
CA ASP A 235 14.02 -13.52 14.87
C ASP A 235 14.47 -14.40 13.68
N GLY A 236 14.98 -13.76 12.63
CA GLY A 236 15.44 -14.43 11.40
C GLY A 236 14.34 -14.73 10.38
N LEU A 237 13.06 -14.53 10.72
CA LEU A 237 11.93 -14.71 9.81
C LEU A 237 11.62 -13.43 9.03
N THR A 238 11.22 -13.57 7.78
CA THR A 238 10.54 -12.51 7.02
C THR A 238 9.20 -12.17 7.68
N GLN A 239 8.62 -11.01 7.36
CA GLN A 239 7.25 -10.72 7.81
C GLN A 239 6.25 -11.76 7.27
N GLU A 240 6.42 -12.22 6.03
CA GLU A 240 5.52 -13.21 5.43
C GLU A 240 5.54 -14.53 6.20
N GLU A 241 6.73 -15.04 6.52
CA GLU A 241 6.90 -16.23 7.35
C GLU A 241 6.30 -16.00 8.76
N PHE A 242 6.54 -14.84 9.38
CA PHE A 242 6.00 -14.51 10.70
C PHE A 242 4.47 -14.35 10.73
N THR A 243 3.86 -13.97 9.61
CA THR A 243 2.41 -13.73 9.48
C THR A 243 1.67 -14.82 8.69
N ALA A 244 2.33 -15.93 8.37
CA ALA A 244 1.79 -16.98 7.52
C ALA A 244 0.46 -17.58 8.02
N ASN A 245 0.28 -17.69 9.35
CA ASN A 245 -0.94 -18.27 9.94
C ASN A 245 -2.08 -17.26 10.18
N GLN A 246 -1.88 -15.97 9.90
CA GLN A 246 -2.84 -14.94 10.28
C GLN A 246 -4.19 -15.09 9.57
N GLU A 247 -4.19 -15.44 8.29
CA GLU A 247 -5.44 -15.62 7.52
C GLU A 247 -6.24 -16.83 8.01
N SER A 248 -5.56 -17.95 8.27
CA SER A 248 -6.18 -19.16 8.83
C SER A 248 -6.77 -18.89 10.22
N LEU A 249 -6.02 -18.22 11.10
CA LEU A 249 -6.48 -17.83 12.43
C LEU A 249 -7.67 -16.85 12.36
N LEU A 250 -7.65 -15.92 11.41
CA LEU A 250 -8.77 -15.00 11.19
C LEU A 250 -10.03 -15.73 10.74
N GLY A 251 -9.89 -16.73 9.86
CA GLY A 251 -10.97 -17.63 9.45
C GLY A 251 -11.61 -18.35 10.63
N ALA A 252 -10.81 -19.10 11.40
CA ALA A 252 -11.28 -19.84 12.58
C ALA A 252 -11.90 -18.91 13.64
N PHE A 253 -11.33 -17.73 13.85
CA PHE A 253 -11.88 -16.72 14.75
C PHE A 253 -13.27 -16.24 14.31
N CYS A 254 -13.48 -16.05 13.00
CA CYS A 254 -14.74 -15.59 12.42
C CYS A 254 -15.87 -16.63 12.43
N GLU A 255 -15.55 -17.91 12.61
CA GLU A 255 -16.53 -18.98 12.81
C GLU A 255 -17.18 -18.89 14.19
N HIS A 256 -16.36 -18.62 15.21
CA HIS A 256 -16.76 -18.53 16.62
C HIS A 256 -17.16 -17.11 17.05
N THR A 257 -16.78 -16.10 16.26
CA THR A 257 -17.06 -14.68 16.51
C THR A 257 -17.89 -14.13 15.36
N PRO A 258 -19.24 -14.21 15.42
CA PRO A 258 -20.12 -13.80 14.33
C PRO A 258 -20.11 -12.29 14.08
N GLU A 259 -19.86 -11.50 15.13
CA GLU A 259 -19.79 -10.04 15.08
C GLU A 259 -18.49 -9.53 15.68
N ILE A 260 -17.79 -8.67 14.94
CA ILE A 260 -16.55 -8.04 15.39
C ILE A 260 -16.80 -6.54 15.50
N VAL A 261 -16.62 -6.01 16.71
CA VAL A 261 -16.91 -4.61 17.04
C VAL A 261 -15.63 -3.78 17.08
N PHE A 262 -15.64 -2.66 16.35
CA PHE A 262 -14.66 -1.58 16.44
C PHE A 262 -15.32 -0.42 17.18
N PRO A 263 -15.05 -0.23 18.49
CA PRO A 263 -15.92 0.58 19.35
C PRO A 263 -15.82 2.09 19.11
N LYS A 264 -14.64 2.59 18.73
CA LYS A 264 -14.36 4.02 18.60
C LYS A 264 -13.75 4.31 17.23
N VAL A 265 -14.61 4.55 16.26
CA VAL A 265 -14.24 4.86 14.88
C VAL A 265 -14.71 6.26 14.53
N LEU A 266 -13.82 7.09 14.00
CA LEU A 266 -14.24 8.30 13.29
C LEU A 266 -14.75 7.90 11.91
N ILE A 267 -16.03 8.12 11.69
CA ILE A 267 -16.76 7.77 10.48
C ILE A 267 -16.98 9.06 9.71
N THR A 268 -16.54 9.12 8.46
CA THR A 268 -16.90 10.21 7.55
C THR A 268 -17.64 9.64 6.35
N GLU A 269 -18.77 10.24 6.03
CA GLU A 269 -19.56 9.93 4.85
C GLU A 269 -19.45 11.08 3.86
N ARG A 270 -19.18 10.75 2.59
CA ARG A 270 -19.04 11.73 1.51
C ARG A 270 -19.90 11.33 0.31
N THR A 271 -20.23 12.30 -0.53
CA THR A 271 -20.93 12.05 -1.81
C THR A 271 -20.05 11.23 -2.75
N HIS A 272 -20.64 10.20 -3.35
CA HIS A 272 -20.05 9.49 -4.47
C HIS A 272 -20.94 9.62 -5.72
N PRO A 273 -20.41 10.12 -6.86
CA PRO A 273 -19.08 10.71 -7.06
C PRO A 273 -19.01 12.18 -6.59
N GLY A 274 -17.83 12.65 -6.17
CA GLY A 274 -17.60 14.08 -5.89
C GLY A 274 -16.80 14.35 -4.62
N GLY A 275 -16.93 13.49 -3.61
CA GLY A 275 -16.13 13.56 -2.39
C GLY A 275 -16.53 14.66 -1.42
N ALA A 276 -17.68 15.32 -1.63
CA ALA A 276 -18.19 16.35 -0.72
C ALA A 276 -18.60 15.70 0.60
N LEU A 277 -18.08 16.22 1.72
CA LEU A 277 -18.41 15.71 3.04
C LEU A 277 -19.92 15.88 3.29
N ARG A 278 -20.60 14.79 3.63
CA ARG A 278 -22.02 14.78 4.02
C ARG A 278 -22.18 14.80 5.52
N SER A 279 -21.43 13.96 6.22
CA SER A 279 -21.49 13.85 7.67
C SER A 279 -20.18 13.33 8.24
N PHE A 280 -19.93 13.63 9.52
CA PHE A 280 -18.90 12.98 10.32
C PHE A 280 -19.48 12.64 11.69
N SER A 281 -18.98 11.56 12.29
CA SER A 281 -19.42 11.12 13.62
C SER A 281 -18.39 10.18 14.24
N PHE A 282 -18.45 10.01 15.55
CA PHE A 282 -17.77 8.92 16.24
C PHE A 282 -18.77 7.86 16.62
N GLY A 283 -18.42 6.59 16.47
CA GLY A 283 -19.27 5.50 16.90
C GLY A 283 -18.68 4.13 16.59
N PRO A 284 -19.40 3.06 16.98
CA PRO A 284 -18.97 1.71 16.69
C PRO A 284 -19.19 1.38 15.21
N VAL A 285 -18.32 0.50 14.71
CA VAL A 285 -18.51 -0.23 13.46
C VAL A 285 -18.55 -1.71 13.79
N VAL A 286 -19.57 -2.41 13.31
CA VAL A 286 -19.68 -3.86 13.48
C VAL A 286 -19.51 -4.54 12.13
N VAL A 287 -18.65 -5.54 12.10
CA VAL A 287 -18.51 -6.46 10.96
C VAL A 287 -19.29 -7.71 11.31
N ASN A 288 -20.31 -8.03 10.54
CA ASN A 288 -21.06 -9.29 10.68
C ASN A 288 -20.77 -10.22 9.50
N ARG A 289 -21.57 -11.28 9.34
CA ARG A 289 -21.40 -12.26 8.25
C ARG A 289 -21.73 -11.70 6.87
N GLU A 290 -22.63 -10.73 6.79
CA GLU A 290 -23.23 -10.27 5.52
C GLU A 290 -22.80 -8.85 5.12
N GLY A 291 -22.22 -8.07 6.03
CA GLY A 291 -21.86 -6.69 5.77
C GLY A 291 -21.28 -5.93 6.97
N LEU A 292 -21.34 -4.61 6.87
CA LEU A 292 -20.90 -3.65 7.88
C LEU A 292 -22.10 -2.89 8.46
N LEU A 293 -22.22 -2.82 9.77
CA LEU A 293 -23.10 -1.86 10.43
C LEU A 293 -22.29 -0.63 10.81
N VAL A 294 -22.66 0.51 10.24
CA VAL A 294 -22.01 1.80 10.48
C VAL A 294 -23.09 2.81 10.85
N ARG A 295 -23.08 3.31 12.09
CA ARG A 295 -24.13 4.21 12.64
C ARG A 295 -25.56 3.64 12.53
N GLY A 296 -25.73 2.33 12.75
CA GLY A 296 -27.01 1.66 12.59
C GLY A 296 -27.46 1.46 11.14
N LYS A 297 -26.72 1.98 10.15
CA LYS A 297 -26.96 1.68 8.74
C LYS A 297 -26.18 0.43 8.34
N PHE A 298 -26.88 -0.53 7.76
CA PHE A 298 -26.28 -1.74 7.22
C PHE A 298 -25.78 -1.54 5.79
N PHE A 299 -24.56 -2.02 5.52
CA PHE A 299 -23.91 -1.99 4.22
C PHE A 299 -23.53 -3.43 3.84
N PRO A 300 -24.32 -4.11 3.00
CA PRO A 300 -24.04 -5.50 2.65
C PRO A 300 -22.76 -5.61 1.82
N PHE A 301 -22.00 -6.68 2.03
CA PHE A 301 -20.76 -6.94 1.28
C PHE A 301 -20.98 -7.02 -0.23
N SER A 302 -22.17 -7.45 -0.65
CA SER A 302 -22.63 -7.49 -2.04
C SER A 302 -22.71 -6.10 -2.69
N GLU A 303 -22.80 -5.02 -1.93
CA GLU A 303 -22.84 -3.63 -2.41
C GLU A 303 -21.52 -2.87 -2.18
N ILE A 304 -20.67 -3.37 -1.29
CA ILE A 304 -19.36 -2.77 -1.00
C ILE A 304 -18.44 -2.94 -2.21
N ARG A 305 -17.92 -1.83 -2.72
CA ARG A 305 -16.98 -1.78 -3.85
C ARG A 305 -15.78 -0.89 -3.52
N GLY A 306 -14.63 -1.24 -4.10
CA GLY A 306 -13.43 -0.41 -4.01
C GLY A 306 -12.80 -0.39 -2.62
N GLU A 307 -13.05 -1.41 -1.80
CA GLU A 307 -12.51 -1.50 -0.44
C GLU A 307 -10.99 -1.44 -0.42
N ASN A 308 -10.43 -0.49 0.33
CA ASN A 308 -9.00 -0.34 0.45
C ASN A 308 -8.60 0.41 1.71
N THR A 309 -7.29 0.43 1.97
CA THR A 309 -6.72 1.28 3.00
C THR A 309 -6.12 2.55 2.40
N PHE A 310 -6.28 3.65 3.12
CA PHE A 310 -5.56 4.90 2.85
C PHE A 310 -4.54 5.12 3.96
N LEU A 311 -3.26 5.18 3.55
CA LEU A 311 -2.13 5.05 4.46
C LEU A 311 -2.31 3.77 5.30
N LYS A 312 -2.13 3.87 6.63
CA LYS A 312 -2.23 2.75 7.57
C LYS A 312 -3.40 2.84 8.56
N LYS A 313 -4.19 3.91 8.52
CA LYS A 313 -5.19 4.24 9.56
C LYS A 313 -6.63 4.29 9.08
N VAL A 314 -6.86 4.39 7.78
CA VAL A 314 -8.19 4.58 7.22
C VAL A 314 -8.55 3.38 6.37
N PHE A 315 -9.70 2.78 6.64
CA PHE A 315 -10.39 1.87 5.73
C PHE A 315 -11.47 2.64 4.99
N GLU A 316 -11.60 2.43 3.69
CA GLU A 316 -12.58 3.10 2.86
C GLU A 316 -13.27 2.12 1.93
N TYR A 317 -14.54 2.36 1.65
CA TYR A 317 -15.29 1.71 0.60
C TYR A 317 -16.38 2.61 0.01
N THR A 318 -16.93 2.19 -1.12
CA THR A 318 -18.10 2.79 -1.76
C THR A 318 -19.30 1.84 -1.68
N SER A 319 -20.49 2.39 -1.50
CA SER A 319 -21.77 1.68 -1.63
C SER A 319 -22.80 2.68 -2.19
N GLY A 320 -23.29 2.43 -3.41
CA GLY A 320 -24.16 3.35 -4.14
C GLY A 320 -23.56 4.76 -4.28
N ARG A 321 -24.23 5.75 -3.69
CA ARG A 321 -23.82 7.18 -3.66
C ARG A 321 -23.03 7.57 -2.40
N HIS A 322 -22.64 6.59 -1.59
CA HIS A 322 -21.92 6.81 -0.35
C HIS A 322 -20.45 6.41 -0.52
N LEU A 323 -19.56 7.33 -0.13
CA LEU A 323 -18.15 7.04 0.14
C LEU A 323 -17.96 7.06 1.65
N ILE A 324 -17.63 5.91 2.24
CA ILE A 324 -17.49 5.75 3.68
C ILE A 324 -16.02 5.60 4.03
N ARG A 325 -15.52 6.45 4.94
CA ARG A 325 -14.18 6.31 5.54
C ARG A 325 -14.30 6.03 7.02
N LEU A 326 -13.58 5.00 7.44
CA LEU A 326 -13.49 4.52 8.80
C LEU A 326 -12.05 4.72 9.30
N HIS A 327 -11.85 5.67 10.21
CA HIS A 327 -10.56 5.96 10.81
C HIS A 327 -10.38 5.07 12.05
N LEU A 328 -9.49 4.10 11.93
CA LEU A 328 -9.35 2.92 12.80
C LEU A 328 -8.02 2.87 13.55
N GLU A 329 -7.14 3.88 13.39
CA GLU A 329 -5.80 4.03 13.98
C GLU A 329 -4.83 2.85 13.77
N LYS A 330 -5.14 1.68 14.32
CA LYS A 330 -4.37 0.43 14.20
C LYS A 330 -5.08 -0.66 13.39
N ASP A 331 -6.40 -0.56 13.24
CA ASP A 331 -7.23 -1.69 12.77
C ASP A 331 -7.61 -1.65 11.28
N ALA A 332 -7.10 -0.69 10.50
CA ALA A 332 -7.49 -0.55 9.10
C ALA A 332 -7.13 -1.78 8.26
N CYS A 333 -5.98 -2.42 8.52
CA CYS A 333 -5.59 -3.67 7.85
C CYS A 333 -6.46 -4.84 8.29
N LEU A 334 -6.75 -4.97 9.59
CA LEU A 334 -7.65 -6.01 10.11
C LEU A 334 -9.04 -5.92 9.47
N LEU A 335 -9.61 -4.71 9.41
CA LEU A 335 -10.91 -4.53 8.78
C LEU A 335 -10.88 -4.86 7.29
N LEU A 336 -9.81 -4.48 6.57
CA LEU A 336 -9.63 -4.88 5.18
C LEU A 336 -9.59 -6.41 5.02
N SER A 337 -8.82 -7.11 5.86
CA SER A 337 -8.73 -8.57 5.84
C SER A 337 -10.07 -9.23 6.14
N LEU A 338 -10.81 -8.73 7.13
CA LEU A 338 -12.15 -9.23 7.48
C LEU A 338 -13.15 -9.08 6.33
N VAL A 339 -13.22 -7.89 5.72
CA VAL A 339 -14.15 -7.63 4.60
C VAL A 339 -13.81 -8.51 3.41
N ARG A 340 -12.51 -8.69 3.11
CA ARG A 340 -12.06 -9.53 1.99
C ARG A 340 -12.35 -11.01 2.22
N LEU A 341 -12.03 -11.51 3.41
CA LEU A 341 -12.35 -12.88 3.83
C LEU A 341 -13.86 -13.16 3.68
N ARG A 342 -14.72 -12.29 4.21
CA ARG A 342 -16.19 -12.45 4.15
C ARG A 342 -16.76 -12.31 2.72
N LYS A 343 -16.09 -11.56 1.84
CA LYS A 343 -16.43 -11.48 0.41
C LYS A 343 -15.99 -12.69 -0.41
N GLY A 344 -15.27 -13.65 0.17
CA GLY A 344 -14.65 -14.77 -0.55
C GLY A 344 -13.40 -14.38 -1.35
N ASN A 345 -12.90 -13.16 -1.19
CA ASN A 345 -11.66 -12.70 -1.80
C ASN A 345 -10.51 -12.95 -0.82
N VAL A 346 -9.98 -14.18 -0.78
CA VAL A 346 -8.71 -14.41 -0.06
C VAL A 346 -7.63 -13.58 -0.76
N VAL A 347 -6.89 -12.78 0.01
CA VAL A 347 -5.72 -12.07 -0.53
C VAL A 347 -4.63 -13.12 -0.69
N GLN A 348 -4.64 -13.83 -1.82
CA GLN A 348 -3.41 -14.51 -2.21
C GLN A 348 -2.36 -13.42 -2.42
N CYS A 349 -1.42 -13.31 -1.47
CA CYS A 349 -0.15 -12.70 -1.78
C CYS A 349 0.39 -13.50 -2.98
N PRO A 350 0.82 -12.84 -4.07
CA PRO A 350 1.39 -13.57 -5.19
C PRO A 350 2.53 -14.41 -4.62
N SER A 351 2.35 -15.73 -4.64
CA SER A 351 3.42 -16.66 -4.34
C SER A 351 4.58 -16.34 -5.26
N SER A 352 5.80 -16.45 -4.75
CA SER A 352 6.99 -16.40 -5.58
C SER A 352 6.77 -17.31 -6.81
N PRO A 353 6.99 -16.83 -8.04
CA PRO A 353 6.99 -17.70 -9.22
C PRO A 353 8.14 -18.72 -9.17
N VAL A 354 9.05 -18.59 -8.20
CA VAL A 354 10.05 -19.61 -7.89
C VAL A 354 9.40 -20.61 -6.93
N SER A 355 8.91 -21.71 -7.51
CA SER A 355 8.66 -22.96 -6.79
C SER A 355 9.92 -23.34 -6.03
N VAL A 356 9.91 -23.12 -4.72
CA VAL A 356 10.89 -23.75 -3.84
C VAL A 356 10.46 -25.22 -3.76
N ASN A 357 11.09 -26.06 -4.58
CA ASN A 357 11.14 -27.49 -4.31
C ASN A 357 11.86 -27.65 -2.97
N LEU A 358 11.08 -27.71 -1.89
CA LEU A 358 11.55 -28.21 -0.60
C LEU A 358 11.72 -29.72 -0.76
N LEU A 359 12.98 -30.17 -0.84
CA LEU A 359 13.37 -31.53 -0.52
C LEU A 359 13.50 -31.68 1.00
#